data_AF-A0A7S0AET0-F1
#
_entry.id   AF-A0A7S0AET0-F1
#
_cell.length_a   1.000
_cell.length_b   1.000
_cell.length_c   1.000
_cell.angle_alpha   90.00
_cell.angle_beta   90.00
_cell.angle_gamma   90.00
#
_symmetry.space_group_name_H-M   'P 1'
#
loop_
_entity.id
_entity.type
_entity.pdbx_description
1 polymer ?
#
loop_
_entity_poly.entity_id
_entity_poly.type
_entity_poly.pdbx_seq_one_letter_code
_entity_poly.pdbx_strand_id
1 'polypeptide(L)'
;MAAKASMDLSGKTLALTDFVPGKTLGTGAFGRVRFVTYKPTAQFYALKTLKKAAIIKMKQVDHIMSEKSILVTLKHPFIVNMYGSFHDERYIHMVLEYIVGGEFFTHLRKAGRFDNDQSCFYASQITSIFEYCHSLNIVYRDLKPENILLDAKASQPGLPAVKLSDFGHSKLIHDGYTRARSSVGTVQYWAPEVAEARSTGRSASYDERADLWSLGVVLYVMLQGCYPFDTTAGAHSGHLVFHGCSREAEQLVRGLIQVVPSERLTLDQCLESSWVAGGPRKLLSGVARSRGPTERELRVRLPRAPQDVALFRADLAAFANEHRASATLQLLEVVVCLRPVGAISVGEYGECAAQDEQHVHVAISELIARHFPAAATAGKHPAMEEQEPADEDAEAARAEEQGSLAAIYGPEFEALDDRDWRLQLCEGYALRLHLPSGYPHTQPPALLLEGPRTERAANLVKELLAGWAPGDGCLIYQWAERLRESLGGLASSTLGEEQERESDEASGWEVRGSAGGSAAAGGGG
;
A
#
# COMPACT_ATOMS: atom_id res chain seq x y z
N MET A 1 33.02 -32.54 -2.97
CA MET A 1 31.86 -31.73 -2.50
C MET A 1 32.35 -30.78 -1.43
N ALA A 2 32.59 -29.52 -1.76
CA ALA A 2 32.89 -28.51 -0.74
C ALA A 2 31.58 -28.14 -0.04
N ALA A 3 31.55 -28.22 1.29
CA ALA A 3 30.44 -27.72 2.09
C ALA A 3 30.15 -26.27 1.66
N LYS A 4 28.92 -26.00 1.22
CA LYS A 4 28.49 -24.66 0.84
C LYS A 4 28.55 -23.81 2.12
N ALA A 5 29.61 -23.01 2.27
CA ALA A 5 29.74 -22.12 3.42
C ALA A 5 28.46 -21.26 3.50
N SER A 6 27.83 -21.22 4.67
CA SER A 6 26.64 -20.40 4.86
C SER A 6 26.99 -18.95 4.52
N MET A 7 26.28 -18.39 3.54
CA MET A 7 26.40 -16.96 3.19
C MET A 7 25.85 -16.06 4.29
N ASP A 8 25.07 -16.63 5.22
CA ASP A 8 24.48 -15.92 6.33
C ASP A 8 25.53 -15.55 7.39
N LEU A 9 25.53 -14.27 7.75
CA LEU A 9 26.38 -13.69 8.79
C LEU A 9 25.54 -13.25 10.00
N SER A 10 24.26 -13.59 10.04
CA SER A 10 23.39 -13.37 11.19
C SER A 10 23.98 -14.03 12.45
N GLY A 11 23.86 -13.35 13.60
CA GLY A 11 24.40 -13.81 14.88
C GLY A 11 25.93 -13.74 15.03
N LYS A 12 26.69 -13.36 13.99
CA LYS A 12 28.14 -13.15 14.09
C LYS A 12 28.46 -11.73 14.53
N THR A 13 29.46 -11.57 15.40
CA THR A 13 30.06 -10.26 15.67
C THR A 13 30.93 -9.87 14.48
N LEU A 14 30.49 -8.86 13.72
CA LEU A 14 31.17 -8.38 12.53
C LEU A 14 31.91 -7.07 12.83
N ALA A 15 33.11 -6.93 12.28
CA ALA A 15 33.90 -5.70 12.32
C ALA A 15 34.40 -5.32 10.93
N LEU A 16 34.71 -4.03 10.72
CA LEU A 16 35.20 -3.54 9.43
C LEU A 16 36.51 -4.23 9.01
N THR A 17 37.33 -4.64 9.98
CA THR A 17 38.58 -5.38 9.78
C THR A 17 38.39 -6.77 9.17
N ASP A 18 37.18 -7.33 9.20
CA ASP A 18 36.87 -8.63 8.62
C ASP A 18 36.68 -8.57 7.10
N PHE A 19 36.64 -7.36 6.53
CA PHE A 19 36.35 -7.12 5.12
C PHE A 19 37.54 -6.48 4.40
N VAL A 20 37.88 -7.03 3.23
CA VAL A 20 38.84 -6.41 2.30
C VAL A 20 38.06 -5.57 1.29
N PRO A 21 38.22 -4.23 1.26
CA PRO A 21 37.49 -3.38 0.35
C PRO A 21 38.02 -3.47 -1.09
N GLY A 22 37.12 -3.59 -2.05
CA GLY A 22 37.40 -3.43 -3.48
C GLY A 22 36.76 -2.17 -4.05
N LYS A 23 36.32 -2.25 -5.30
CA LYS A 23 35.75 -1.12 -6.06
C LYS A 23 34.46 -0.58 -5.44
N THR A 24 34.20 0.71 -5.64
CA THR A 24 32.90 1.31 -5.33
C THR A 24 31.87 0.82 -6.34
N LEU A 25 30.72 0.37 -5.85
CA LEU A 25 29.59 -0.09 -6.66
C LEU A 25 28.55 1.02 -6.86
N GLY A 26 28.40 1.90 -5.88
CA GLY A 26 27.48 3.03 -5.94
C GLY A 26 27.73 4.06 -4.85
N THR A 27 27.17 5.25 -5.02
CA THR A 27 27.21 6.36 -4.05
C THR A 27 25.80 6.87 -3.82
N GLY A 28 25.38 6.93 -2.56
CA GLY A 28 24.09 7.47 -2.15
C GLY A 28 24.24 8.74 -1.31
N ALA A 29 23.11 9.34 -0.93
CA ALA A 29 23.08 10.59 -0.18
C ALA A 29 23.89 10.56 1.14
N PHE A 30 23.85 9.45 1.86
CA PHE A 30 24.48 9.31 3.19
C PHE A 30 25.77 8.50 3.18
N GLY A 31 26.20 7.97 2.02
CA GLY A 31 27.23 6.95 2.02
C GLY A 31 27.58 6.34 0.67
N ARG A 32 28.24 5.19 0.72
CA ARG A 32 28.64 4.45 -0.48
C ARG A 32 28.52 2.96 -0.31
N VAL A 33 28.33 2.27 -1.42
CA VAL A 33 28.33 0.82 -1.51
C VAL A 33 29.66 0.39 -2.14
N ARG A 34 30.37 -0.55 -1.50
CA ARG A 34 31.63 -1.10 -2.02
C ARG A 34 31.53 -2.61 -2.14
N PHE A 35 32.16 -3.15 -3.18
CA PHE A 35 32.48 -4.57 -3.21
C PHE A 35 33.44 -4.87 -2.07
N VAL A 36 33.20 -5.96 -1.34
CA VAL A 36 34.08 -6.43 -0.27
C VAL A 36 34.26 -7.94 -0.32
N THR A 37 35.43 -8.40 0.12
CA THR A 37 35.70 -9.83 0.38
C THR A 37 35.71 -10.06 1.88
N TYR A 38 34.86 -10.94 2.38
CA TYR A 38 34.85 -11.34 3.79
C TYR A 38 35.99 -12.33 4.05
N LYS A 39 36.97 -11.91 4.85
CA LYS A 39 38.23 -12.65 5.05
C LYS A 39 38.04 -14.09 5.53
N PRO A 40 37.15 -14.41 6.49
CA PRO A 40 37.05 -15.76 7.03
C PRO A 40 36.59 -16.82 6.03
N THR A 41 35.79 -16.46 5.02
CA THR A 41 35.27 -17.42 4.03
C THR A 41 35.66 -17.10 2.59
N ALA A 42 36.40 -16.02 2.37
CA ALA A 42 36.70 -15.44 1.06
C ALA A 42 35.45 -15.14 0.20
N GLN A 43 34.27 -15.02 0.81
CA GLN A 43 33.01 -14.76 0.11
C GLN A 43 32.86 -13.28 -0.23
N PHE A 44 32.24 -13.00 -1.38
CA PHE A 44 32.00 -11.64 -1.87
C PHE A 44 30.66 -11.08 -1.41
N TYR A 45 30.66 -9.79 -1.03
CA TYR A 45 29.50 -9.05 -0.59
C TYR A 45 29.53 -7.59 -1.08
N ALA A 46 28.39 -6.91 -0.98
CA ALA A 46 28.30 -5.46 -1.12
C ALA A 46 28.16 -4.82 0.27
N LEU A 47 29.08 -3.94 0.65
CA LEU A 47 29.06 -3.24 1.93
C LEU A 47 28.53 -1.81 1.74
N LYS A 48 27.30 -1.55 2.18
CA LYS A 48 26.72 -0.20 2.24
C LYS A 48 27.17 0.47 3.54
N THR A 49 28.00 1.50 3.41
CA THR A 49 28.56 2.26 4.54
C THR A 49 27.96 3.66 4.59
N LEU A 50 27.28 3.98 5.68
CA LEU A 50 26.53 5.22 5.89
C LEU A 50 27.15 6.05 7.01
N LYS A 51 27.26 7.38 6.83
CA LYS A 51 27.84 8.31 7.81
C LYS A 51 26.81 8.69 8.87
N LYS A 52 27.05 8.35 10.15
CA LYS A 52 26.16 8.71 11.28
C LYS A 52 25.92 10.22 11.38
N ALA A 53 27.00 11.01 11.27
CA ALA A 53 26.90 12.47 11.32
C ALA A 53 25.99 13.07 10.23
N ALA A 54 26.01 12.49 9.01
CA ALA A 54 25.14 12.95 7.92
C ALA A 54 23.68 12.57 8.18
N ILE A 55 23.42 11.35 8.64
CA ILE A 55 22.09 10.86 9.00
C ILE A 55 21.46 11.73 10.09
N ILE A 56 22.21 12.03 11.16
CA ILE A 56 21.75 12.87 12.28
C ILE A 56 21.46 14.29 11.80
N LYS A 57 22.40 14.90 11.04
CA LYS A 57 22.23 16.26 10.52
C LYS A 57 20.99 16.40 9.64
N MET A 58 20.66 15.38 8.85
CA MET A 58 19.49 15.37 7.97
C MET A 58 18.22 14.80 8.63
N LYS A 59 18.28 14.45 9.93
CA LYS A 59 17.17 13.86 10.70
C LYS A 59 16.58 12.59 10.04
N GLN A 60 17.44 11.72 9.51
CA GLN A 60 17.05 10.47 8.81
C GLN A 60 17.29 9.21 9.63
N VAL A 61 17.41 9.31 10.95
CA VAL A 61 17.72 8.14 11.81
C VAL A 61 16.63 7.08 11.69
N ASP A 62 15.36 7.46 11.85
CA ASP A 62 14.22 6.54 11.79
C ASP A 62 14.09 5.88 10.41
N HIS A 63 14.38 6.62 9.35
CA HIS A 63 14.37 6.11 7.98
C HIS A 63 15.40 4.97 7.80
N ILE A 64 16.64 5.17 8.25
CA ILE A 64 17.70 4.15 8.15
C ILE A 64 17.40 2.93 9.03
N MET A 65 16.80 3.15 10.21
CA MET A 65 16.38 2.05 11.08
C MET A 65 15.22 1.26 10.45
N SER A 66 14.26 1.94 9.84
CA SER A 66 13.15 1.33 9.10
C SER A 66 13.64 0.50 7.91
N GLU A 67 14.54 1.06 7.09
CA GLU A 67 15.18 0.35 5.97
C GLU A 67 15.82 -0.96 6.45
N LYS A 68 16.64 -0.88 7.50
CA LYS A 68 17.30 -2.05 8.10
C LYS A 68 16.29 -3.09 8.56
N SER A 69 15.26 -2.67 9.31
CA SER A 69 14.26 -3.57 9.87
C SER A 69 13.47 -4.30 8.78
N ILE A 70 13.07 -3.57 7.72
CA ILE A 70 12.40 -4.16 6.55
C ILE A 70 13.36 -5.12 5.83
N LEU A 71 14.58 -4.70 5.52
CA LEU A 71 15.48 -5.51 4.71
C LEU A 71 15.93 -6.81 5.40
N VAL A 72 15.92 -6.86 6.74
CA VAL A 72 16.19 -8.07 7.52
C VAL A 72 15.05 -9.09 7.43
N THR A 73 13.80 -8.65 7.34
CA THR A 73 12.63 -9.55 7.29
C THR A 73 12.38 -10.12 5.90
N LEU A 74 12.84 -9.43 4.84
CA LEU A 74 12.63 -9.84 3.47
C LEU A 74 13.49 -11.06 3.08
N LYS A 75 12.84 -12.10 2.56
CA LYS A 75 13.43 -13.31 2.00
C LYS A 75 12.71 -13.68 0.70
N HIS A 76 13.23 -13.19 -0.42
CA HIS A 76 12.67 -13.45 -1.75
C HIS A 76 13.80 -13.64 -2.77
N PRO A 77 13.69 -14.57 -3.75
CA PRO A 77 14.75 -14.84 -4.72
C PRO A 77 15.15 -13.59 -5.53
N PHE A 78 14.21 -12.69 -5.80
CA PHE A 78 14.42 -11.48 -6.59
C PHE A 78 14.60 -10.22 -5.73
N ILE A 79 14.84 -10.34 -4.42
CA ILE A 79 15.22 -9.22 -3.55
C ILE A 79 16.67 -9.40 -3.12
N VAL A 80 17.43 -8.31 -3.04
CA VAL A 80 18.79 -8.30 -2.48
C VAL A 80 18.75 -8.66 -1.01
N ASN A 81 19.42 -9.74 -0.63
CA ASN A 81 19.46 -10.18 0.76
C ASN A 81 20.41 -9.33 1.61
N MET A 82 20.02 -9.04 2.85
CA MET A 82 20.93 -8.57 3.89
C MET A 82 21.43 -9.75 4.72
N TYR A 83 22.75 -9.91 4.81
CA TYR A 83 23.40 -10.99 5.55
C TYR A 83 23.87 -10.56 6.95
N GLY A 84 23.97 -9.26 7.20
CA GLY A 84 24.37 -8.75 8.50
C GLY A 84 24.49 -7.23 8.53
N SER A 85 24.64 -6.67 9.72
CA SER A 85 24.97 -5.26 9.90
C SER A 85 25.84 -5.07 11.14
N PHE A 86 26.66 -4.04 11.14
CA PHE A 86 27.47 -3.61 12.28
C PHE A 86 27.67 -2.10 12.22
N HIS A 87 28.21 -1.50 13.26
CA HIS A 87 28.51 -0.08 13.28
C HIS A 87 29.78 0.19 14.07
N ASP A 88 30.44 1.30 13.74
CA ASP A 88 31.53 1.86 14.56
C ASP A 88 31.11 3.24 15.10
N GLU A 89 32.04 4.01 15.64
CA GLU A 89 31.77 5.35 16.18
C GLU A 89 31.18 6.32 15.12
N ARG A 90 31.57 6.17 13.85
CA ARG A 90 31.31 7.13 12.77
C ARG A 90 30.32 6.61 11.71
N TYR A 91 30.22 5.30 11.54
CA TYR A 91 29.54 4.68 10.41
C TYR A 91 28.59 3.55 10.83
N ILE A 92 27.57 3.34 10.00
CA ILE A 92 26.72 2.14 9.98
C ILE A 92 27.08 1.35 8.72
N HIS A 93 27.20 0.03 8.86
CA HIS A 93 27.55 -0.88 7.78
C HIS A 93 26.48 -1.95 7.61
N MET A 94 25.99 -2.11 6.38
CA MET A 94 25.07 -3.19 6.00
C MET A 94 25.77 -4.11 4.99
N VAL A 95 25.80 -5.41 5.29
CA VAL A 95 26.40 -6.44 4.46
C VAL A 95 25.30 -7.03 3.59
N LEU A 96 25.34 -6.74 2.30
CA LEU A 96 24.32 -7.07 1.31
C LEU A 96 24.83 -8.10 0.30
N GLU A 97 23.90 -8.78 -0.35
CA GLU A 97 24.16 -9.65 -1.50
C GLU A 97 24.85 -8.86 -2.62
N TYR A 98 25.98 -9.38 -3.11
CA TYR A 98 26.68 -8.79 -4.24
C TYR A 98 26.10 -9.29 -5.55
N ILE A 99 25.50 -8.38 -6.33
CA ILE A 99 24.91 -8.67 -7.63
C ILE A 99 25.88 -8.26 -8.75
N VAL A 100 26.21 -9.20 -9.64
CA VAL A 100 27.31 -9.05 -10.60
C VAL A 100 26.91 -8.31 -11.87
N GLY A 101 25.67 -8.45 -12.35
CA GLY A 101 25.24 -7.96 -13.67
C GLY A 101 24.92 -6.47 -13.72
N GLY A 102 25.00 -5.75 -12.61
CA GLY A 102 24.83 -4.29 -12.55
C GLY A 102 23.38 -3.83 -12.62
N GLU A 103 23.19 -2.54 -12.88
CA GLU A 103 21.88 -1.87 -12.89
C GLU A 103 21.08 -2.18 -14.16
N PHE A 104 19.81 -2.54 -13.98
CA PHE A 104 18.85 -2.79 -15.05
C PHE A 104 18.71 -1.60 -16.01
N PHE A 105 18.71 -0.37 -15.46
CA PHE A 105 18.71 0.87 -16.24
C PHE A 105 19.82 0.91 -17.30
N THR A 106 21.05 0.49 -16.96
CA THR A 106 22.17 0.51 -17.91
C THR A 106 21.94 -0.44 -19.08
N HIS A 107 21.33 -1.59 -18.83
CA HIS A 107 21.00 -2.56 -19.89
C HIS A 107 19.85 -2.06 -20.76
N LEU A 108 18.79 -1.53 -20.16
CA LEU A 108 17.66 -0.96 -20.88
C LEU A 108 18.10 0.21 -21.77
N ARG A 109 18.91 1.14 -21.25
CA ARG A 109 19.44 2.27 -22.04
C ARG A 109 20.29 1.82 -23.23
N LYS A 110 21.07 0.73 -23.07
CA LYS A 110 21.88 0.17 -24.18
C LYS A 110 21.01 -0.50 -25.24
N ALA A 111 19.94 -1.17 -24.83
CA ALA A 111 18.99 -1.79 -25.75
C ALA A 111 18.04 -0.77 -26.41
N GLY A 112 17.87 0.41 -25.79
CA GLY A 112 16.86 1.41 -26.16
C GLY A 112 15.49 1.04 -25.59
N ARG A 113 15.00 -0.15 -25.94
CA ARG A 113 13.82 -0.81 -25.34
C ARG A 113 14.03 -2.32 -25.33
N PHE A 114 13.30 -3.03 -24.50
CA PHE A 114 13.23 -4.49 -24.55
C PHE A 114 12.11 -4.95 -25.49
N ASP A 115 12.27 -6.14 -26.06
CA ASP A 115 11.19 -6.77 -26.79
C ASP A 115 10.06 -7.22 -25.84
N ASN A 116 8.95 -7.66 -26.43
CA ASN A 116 7.76 -8.06 -25.68
C ASN A 116 8.05 -9.21 -24.70
N ASP A 117 8.83 -10.20 -25.12
CA ASP A 117 9.04 -11.44 -24.36
C ASP A 117 10.03 -11.21 -23.21
N GLN A 118 11.08 -10.44 -23.46
CA GLN A 118 12.01 -9.98 -22.44
C GLN A 118 11.31 -9.08 -21.42
N SER A 119 10.44 -8.18 -21.87
CA SER A 119 9.64 -7.32 -20.98
C SER A 119 8.68 -8.14 -20.12
N CYS A 120 7.98 -9.12 -20.70
CA CYS A 120 7.13 -10.07 -19.98
C CYS A 120 7.92 -10.85 -18.91
N PHE A 121 9.11 -11.33 -19.25
CA PHE A 121 9.98 -12.05 -18.32
C PHE A 121 10.32 -11.20 -17.10
N TYR A 122 10.78 -9.96 -17.29
CA TYR A 122 11.09 -9.06 -16.18
C TYR A 122 9.85 -8.62 -15.41
N ALA A 123 8.74 -8.34 -16.10
CA ALA A 123 7.45 -8.02 -15.49
C ALA A 123 7.03 -9.12 -14.51
N SER A 124 7.10 -10.39 -14.91
CA SER A 124 6.72 -11.52 -14.04
C SER A 124 7.51 -11.59 -12.74
N GLN A 125 8.80 -11.24 -12.77
CA GLN A 125 9.65 -11.26 -11.57
C GLN A 125 9.38 -10.05 -10.68
N ILE A 126 9.19 -8.86 -11.27
CA ILE A 126 8.87 -7.63 -10.53
C ILE A 126 7.50 -7.75 -9.86
N THR A 127 6.49 -8.27 -10.56
CA THR A 127 5.16 -8.49 -9.97
C THR A 127 5.21 -9.50 -8.82
N SER A 128 6.02 -10.56 -8.94
CA SER A 128 6.26 -11.52 -7.85
C SER A 128 6.94 -10.88 -6.62
N ILE A 129 7.82 -9.89 -6.82
CA ILE A 129 8.38 -9.12 -5.70
C ILE A 129 7.28 -8.34 -4.98
N PHE A 130 6.36 -7.70 -5.71
CA PHE A 130 5.26 -6.98 -5.08
C PHE A 130 4.26 -7.91 -4.41
N GLU A 131 3.97 -9.07 -4.98
CA GLU A 131 3.15 -10.11 -4.32
C GLU A 131 3.72 -10.42 -2.92
N TYR A 132 5.04 -10.63 -2.86
CA TYR A 132 5.73 -10.88 -1.60
C TYR A 132 5.71 -9.67 -0.66
N CYS A 133 6.11 -8.48 -1.11
CA CYS A 133 6.17 -7.28 -0.26
C CYS A 133 4.79 -6.86 0.27
N HIS A 134 3.77 -6.82 -0.60
CA HIS A 134 2.41 -6.42 -0.22
C HIS A 134 1.78 -7.45 0.72
N SER A 135 2.07 -8.75 0.56
CA SER A 135 1.63 -9.77 1.55
C SER A 135 2.19 -9.55 2.96
N LEU A 136 3.33 -8.85 3.07
CA LEU A 136 3.95 -8.43 4.33
C LEU A 136 3.55 -7.01 4.75
N ASN A 137 2.59 -6.38 4.05
CA ASN A 137 2.16 -4.99 4.24
C ASN A 137 3.29 -3.97 4.02
N ILE A 138 4.26 -4.28 3.15
CA ILE A 138 5.37 -3.40 2.81
C ILE A 138 5.10 -2.75 1.47
N VAL A 139 4.96 -1.43 1.45
CA VAL A 139 4.90 -0.64 0.21
C VAL A 139 6.29 -0.13 -0.12
N TYR A 140 6.74 -0.32 -1.36
CA TYR A 140 8.12 -0.12 -1.76
C TYR A 140 8.45 1.35 -2.05
N ARG A 141 7.58 2.05 -2.81
CA ARG A 141 7.54 3.51 -3.03
C ARG A 141 8.67 4.15 -3.85
N ASP A 142 9.58 3.37 -4.45
CA ASP A 142 10.61 3.93 -5.36
C ASP A 142 10.99 2.93 -6.46
N LEU A 143 9.99 2.27 -7.07
CA LEU A 143 10.26 1.38 -8.19
C LEU A 143 10.72 2.20 -9.41
N LYS A 144 11.93 1.87 -9.86
CA LYS A 144 12.56 2.42 -11.06
C LYS A 144 13.67 1.48 -11.56
N PRO A 145 14.05 1.56 -12.84
CA PRO A 145 15.13 0.75 -13.42
C PRO A 145 16.47 0.84 -12.69
N GLU A 146 16.77 1.95 -12.01
CA GLU A 146 18.02 2.15 -11.26
C GLU A 146 18.08 1.31 -9.97
N ASN A 147 16.93 1.02 -9.35
CA ASN A 147 16.86 0.22 -8.12
C ASN A 147 16.77 -1.29 -8.41
N ILE A 148 16.60 -1.67 -9.69
CA ILE A 148 16.58 -3.06 -10.14
C ILE A 148 17.99 -3.42 -10.61
N LEU A 149 18.56 -4.49 -10.06
CA LEU A 149 19.83 -5.06 -10.50
C LEU A 149 19.57 -6.33 -11.33
N LEU A 150 20.55 -6.72 -12.14
CA LEU A 150 20.53 -7.97 -12.89
C LEU A 150 21.56 -8.94 -12.32
N ASP A 151 21.14 -10.13 -11.89
CA ASP A 151 22.06 -11.20 -11.54
C ASP A 151 22.54 -11.89 -12.83
N ALA A 152 23.86 -11.87 -13.05
CA ALA A 152 24.49 -12.43 -14.25
C ALA A 152 24.31 -13.95 -14.37
N LYS A 153 23.85 -14.63 -13.30
CA LYS A 153 23.42 -16.03 -13.39
C LYS A 153 22.17 -16.11 -14.25
N ALA A 154 22.34 -16.66 -15.45
CA ALA A 154 21.25 -16.86 -16.39
C ALA A 154 20.13 -17.69 -15.75
N SER A 155 18.94 -17.13 -15.79
CA SER A 155 17.69 -17.79 -15.43
C SER A 155 16.98 -18.19 -16.73
N GLN A 156 16.28 -19.33 -16.75
CA GLN A 156 15.52 -19.78 -17.95
C GLN A 156 14.54 -18.67 -18.38
N PRO A 157 14.64 -18.09 -19.60
CA PRO A 157 15.07 -18.70 -20.86
C PRO A 157 16.49 -18.32 -21.34
N GLY A 158 17.38 -17.90 -20.45
CA GLY A 158 18.72 -17.40 -20.77
C GLY A 158 18.92 -15.91 -20.47
N LEU A 159 17.94 -15.29 -19.80
CA LEU A 159 17.99 -13.90 -19.37
C LEU A 159 18.47 -13.79 -17.91
N PRO A 160 19.18 -12.72 -17.53
CA PRO A 160 19.56 -12.49 -16.13
C PRO A 160 18.31 -12.25 -15.26
N ALA A 161 18.31 -12.75 -14.02
CA ALA A 161 17.19 -12.48 -13.11
C ALA A 161 17.28 -11.07 -12.51
N VAL A 162 16.13 -10.48 -12.20
CA VAL A 162 16.06 -9.21 -11.48
C VAL A 162 16.36 -9.41 -9.99
N LYS A 163 16.96 -8.39 -9.40
CA LYS A 163 17.22 -8.26 -7.97
C LYS A 163 16.85 -6.84 -7.55
N LEU A 164 15.69 -6.69 -6.93
CA LEU A 164 15.27 -5.41 -6.36
C LEU A 164 16.15 -5.06 -5.16
N SER A 165 16.60 -3.82 -5.14
CA SER A 165 17.49 -3.27 -4.10
C SER A 165 16.92 -1.96 -3.55
N ASP A 166 17.60 -1.37 -2.57
CA ASP A 166 17.26 -0.06 -1.98
C ASP A 166 15.82 0.07 -1.43
N PHE A 167 15.63 -0.38 -0.19
CA PHE A 167 14.35 -0.30 0.53
C PHE A 167 14.28 0.95 1.42
N GLY A 168 15.13 1.96 1.20
CA GLY A 168 15.14 3.19 2.01
C GLY A 168 13.78 3.88 2.03
N HIS A 169 13.13 3.98 0.87
CA HIS A 169 11.82 4.59 0.75
C HIS A 169 10.67 3.66 1.16
N SER A 170 10.92 2.39 1.45
CA SER A 170 9.85 1.46 1.77
C SER A 170 9.21 1.78 3.11
N LYS A 171 7.91 1.54 3.22
CA LYS A 171 7.15 1.77 4.44
C LYS A 171 6.24 0.59 4.70
N LEU A 172 6.22 0.23 5.96
CA LEU A 172 5.29 -0.75 6.49
C LEU A 172 3.95 -0.04 6.71
N ILE A 173 2.97 -0.38 5.87
CA ILE A 173 1.59 0.11 5.91
C ILE A 173 0.76 -1.01 6.54
N HIS A 174 0.98 -1.25 7.82
CA HIS A 174 0.18 -2.22 8.55
C HIS A 174 -1.28 -1.75 8.63
N ASP A 175 -2.20 -2.70 8.83
CA ASP A 175 -3.58 -2.53 9.31
C ASP A 175 -4.62 -1.78 8.48
N GLY A 176 -4.30 -1.27 7.29
CA GLY A 176 -5.26 -0.52 6.48
C GLY A 176 -5.64 0.86 7.04
N TYR A 177 -5.22 1.22 8.27
CA TYR A 177 -5.34 2.56 8.87
C TYR A 177 -4.07 3.39 8.65
N THR A 178 -2.92 2.74 8.48
CA THR A 178 -1.63 3.42 8.40
C THR A 178 -1.28 3.85 6.97
N ARG A 179 -1.76 4.99 6.48
CA ARG A 179 -1.41 5.46 5.11
C ARG A 179 0.00 6.07 5.00
N ALA A 180 0.54 6.11 3.79
CA ALA A 180 1.75 6.87 3.48
C ALA A 180 1.39 8.32 3.15
N ARG A 181 2.06 9.29 3.79
CA ARG A 181 1.81 10.74 3.62
C ARG A 181 3.01 11.49 3.02
N SER A 182 4.17 10.83 2.94
CA SER A 182 5.41 11.45 2.49
C SER A 182 5.58 11.24 0.98
N SER A 183 5.77 12.30 0.21
CA SER A 183 6.17 12.19 -1.20
C SER A 183 7.66 11.84 -1.28
N VAL A 184 7.96 10.56 -1.45
CA VAL A 184 9.31 9.99 -1.57
C VAL A 184 9.41 9.22 -2.87
N GLY A 185 10.64 8.98 -3.34
CA GLY A 185 10.90 8.33 -4.61
C GLY A 185 11.20 9.31 -5.74
N THR A 186 11.07 8.83 -6.97
CA THR A 186 11.52 9.52 -8.18
C THR A 186 10.32 10.07 -8.96
N VAL A 187 10.32 11.39 -9.21
CA VAL A 187 9.15 12.14 -9.72
C VAL A 187 8.54 11.53 -10.99
N GLN A 188 9.36 11.04 -11.91
CA GLN A 188 8.91 10.44 -13.16
C GLN A 188 8.09 9.14 -12.97
N TYR A 189 8.19 8.51 -11.80
CA TYR A 189 7.50 7.27 -11.45
C TYR A 189 6.37 7.50 -10.44
N TRP A 190 6.14 8.74 -10.00
CA TRP A 190 5.09 9.04 -9.03
C TRP A 190 3.71 8.89 -9.64
N ALA A 191 2.83 8.25 -8.87
CA ALA A 191 1.40 8.29 -9.12
C ALA A 191 0.86 9.70 -8.83
N PRO A 192 -0.26 10.10 -9.48
CA PRO A 192 -0.85 11.43 -9.28
C PRO A 192 -1.08 11.78 -7.80
N GLU A 193 -1.63 10.85 -7.01
CA GLU A 193 -1.89 11.04 -5.58
C GLU A 193 -0.61 11.23 -4.74
N VAL A 194 0.53 10.69 -5.19
CA VAL A 194 1.83 10.90 -4.54
C VAL A 194 2.37 12.30 -4.85
N ALA A 195 2.15 12.78 -6.07
CA ALA A 195 2.51 14.13 -6.49
C ALA A 195 1.59 15.18 -5.82
N GLU A 196 0.30 14.92 -5.68
CA GLU A 196 -0.65 15.79 -4.98
C GLU A 196 -0.36 15.88 -3.48
N ALA A 197 0.06 14.78 -2.85
CA ALA A 197 0.53 14.80 -1.46
C ALA A 197 1.71 15.76 -1.23
N ARG A 198 2.45 16.12 -2.29
CA ARG A 198 3.52 17.11 -2.23
C ARG A 198 3.00 18.55 -2.32
N SER A 199 1.97 18.81 -3.11
CA SER A 199 1.51 20.16 -3.46
C SER A 199 0.54 20.75 -2.45
N THR A 200 -0.32 19.93 -1.83
CA THR A 200 -1.40 20.42 -0.95
C THR A 200 -1.01 20.55 0.53
N GLY A 201 0.15 20.01 0.92
CA GLY A 201 0.77 20.23 2.23
C GLY A 201 0.03 19.68 3.46
N ARG A 202 -1.18 19.11 3.31
CA ARG A 202 -1.94 18.43 4.37
C ARG A 202 -2.81 17.28 3.80
N SER A 203 -2.91 16.20 4.57
CA SER A 203 -3.85 15.07 4.47
C SER A 203 -3.84 14.11 3.28
N ALA A 204 -3.32 14.43 2.10
CA ALA A 204 -3.29 13.43 1.01
C ALA A 204 -2.39 12.24 1.38
N SER A 205 -2.97 11.04 1.35
CA SER A 205 -2.33 9.81 1.78
C SER A 205 -2.60 8.70 0.79
N TYR A 206 -1.62 7.82 0.58
CA TYR A 206 -1.66 6.77 -0.44
C TYR A 206 -1.27 5.41 0.17
N ASP A 207 -1.53 4.35 -0.58
CA ASP A 207 -1.36 2.96 -0.18
C ASP A 207 -0.51 2.18 -1.21
N GLU A 208 -0.59 0.85 -1.20
CA GLU A 208 0.16 -0.02 -2.10
C GLU A 208 -0.14 0.18 -3.59
N ARG A 209 -1.26 0.82 -3.94
CA ARG A 209 -1.64 1.09 -5.34
C ARG A 209 -0.69 2.09 -6.03
N ALA A 210 0.08 2.85 -5.26
CA ALA A 210 1.15 3.70 -5.80
C ALA A 210 2.32 2.86 -6.38
N ASP A 211 2.59 1.67 -5.82
CA ASP A 211 3.58 0.74 -6.39
C ASP A 211 3.09 0.18 -7.73
N LEU A 212 1.78 -0.04 -7.89
CA LEU A 212 1.17 -0.53 -9.12
C LEU A 212 1.24 0.51 -10.26
N TRP A 213 1.05 1.79 -9.95
CA TRP A 213 1.34 2.85 -10.92
C TRP A 213 2.82 2.82 -11.35
N SER A 214 3.73 2.76 -10.38
CA SER A 214 5.17 2.73 -10.64
C SER A 214 5.56 1.50 -11.48
N LEU A 215 4.91 0.35 -11.25
CA LEU A 215 5.01 -0.85 -12.08
C LEU A 215 4.63 -0.53 -13.51
N GLY A 216 3.44 0.06 -13.73
CA GLY A 216 2.97 0.46 -15.06
C GLY A 216 3.96 1.35 -15.79
N VAL A 217 4.52 2.36 -15.11
CA VAL A 217 5.55 3.25 -15.68
C VAL A 217 6.81 2.46 -16.06
N VAL A 218 7.33 1.58 -15.20
CA VAL A 218 8.50 0.74 -15.52
C VAL A 218 8.22 -0.19 -16.70
N LEU A 219 7.04 -0.82 -16.75
CA LEU A 219 6.63 -1.67 -17.87
C LEU A 219 6.57 -0.87 -19.19
N TYR A 220 6.01 0.34 -19.16
CA TYR A 220 5.98 1.23 -20.32
C TYR A 220 7.39 1.59 -20.78
N VAL A 221 8.28 1.99 -19.87
CA VAL A 221 9.67 2.35 -20.20
C VAL A 221 10.44 1.15 -20.78
N MET A 222 10.20 -0.07 -20.29
CA MET A 222 10.77 -1.27 -20.89
C MET A 222 10.29 -1.48 -22.33
N LEU A 223 8.99 -1.34 -22.57
CA LEU A 223 8.36 -1.62 -23.87
C LEU A 223 8.59 -0.52 -24.90
N GLN A 224 8.65 0.74 -24.49
CA GLN A 224 8.69 1.89 -25.40
C GLN A 224 10.06 2.60 -25.41
N GLY A 225 10.87 2.43 -24.37
CA GLY A 225 12.18 3.09 -24.25
C GLY A 225 12.10 4.58 -23.89
N CYS A 226 10.91 5.09 -23.61
CA CYS A 226 10.65 6.45 -23.16
C CYS A 226 9.68 6.44 -21.98
N TYR A 227 9.60 7.57 -21.26
CA TYR A 227 8.61 7.74 -20.22
C TYR A 227 7.19 7.88 -20.82
N PRO A 228 6.14 7.41 -20.12
CA PRO A 228 4.76 7.60 -20.56
C PRO A 228 4.35 9.07 -20.58
N PHE A 229 4.98 9.90 -19.75
CA PHE A 229 4.67 11.32 -19.59
C PHE A 229 5.95 12.15 -19.52
N ASP A 230 5.97 13.28 -20.24
CA ASP A 230 7.09 14.24 -20.19
C ASP A 230 7.08 15.10 -18.91
N THR A 231 5.90 15.26 -18.28
CA THR A 231 5.68 16.02 -17.05
C THR A 231 4.59 15.39 -16.19
N THR A 232 4.52 15.75 -14.90
CA THR A 232 3.44 15.32 -13.99
C THR A 232 2.06 15.79 -14.44
N ALA A 233 1.96 16.92 -15.16
CA ALA A 233 0.72 17.38 -15.77
C ALA A 233 0.23 16.40 -16.85
N GLY A 234 1.15 15.81 -17.63
CA GLY A 234 0.83 14.80 -18.63
C GLY A 234 0.22 13.52 -18.05
N ALA A 235 0.57 13.17 -16.80
CA ALA A 235 -0.01 12.00 -16.12
C ALA A 235 -1.53 12.09 -15.94
N HIS A 236 -2.07 13.31 -15.79
CA HIS A 236 -3.51 13.54 -15.62
C HIS A 236 -4.29 13.37 -16.93
N SER A 237 -3.62 13.44 -18.09
CA SER A 237 -4.23 13.24 -19.40
C SER A 237 -4.51 11.77 -19.74
N GLY A 238 -3.83 10.81 -19.08
CA GLY A 238 -4.00 9.37 -19.30
C GLY A 238 -3.65 8.86 -20.71
N HIS A 239 -3.12 9.71 -21.60
CA HIS A 239 -2.88 9.36 -23.00
C HIS A 239 -1.54 8.62 -23.17
N LEU A 240 -1.61 7.31 -23.35
CA LEU A 240 -0.46 6.43 -23.61
C LEU A 240 -0.41 5.99 -25.08
N VAL A 241 0.80 6.02 -25.66
CA VAL A 241 1.06 5.59 -27.04
C VAL A 241 1.94 4.33 -27.02
N PHE A 242 1.56 3.33 -27.81
CA PHE A 242 2.29 2.07 -27.87
C PHE A 242 2.76 1.76 -29.29
N HIS A 243 4.00 1.29 -29.40
CA HIS A 243 4.59 0.84 -30.64
C HIS A 243 5.25 -0.54 -30.44
N GLY A 244 4.87 -1.52 -31.27
CA GLY A 244 5.56 -2.80 -31.36
C GLY A 244 5.46 -3.73 -30.13
N CYS A 245 4.45 -3.56 -29.27
CA CYS A 245 4.16 -4.48 -28.16
C CYS A 245 2.87 -5.27 -28.41
N SER A 246 2.66 -6.35 -27.64
CA SER A 246 1.43 -7.12 -27.69
C SER A 246 0.24 -6.35 -27.12
N ARG A 247 -0.98 -6.73 -27.54
CA ARG A 247 -2.22 -6.14 -27.03
C ARG A 247 -2.37 -6.39 -25.53
N GLU A 248 -1.95 -7.55 -25.07
CA GLU A 248 -2.02 -7.98 -23.68
C GLU A 248 -1.08 -7.14 -22.81
N ALA A 249 0.12 -6.82 -23.30
CA ALA A 249 1.04 -5.89 -22.64
C ALA A 249 0.44 -4.48 -22.52
N GLU A 250 -0.10 -3.97 -23.63
CA GLU A 250 -0.76 -2.65 -23.65
C GLU A 250 -1.92 -2.58 -22.66
N GLN A 251 -2.79 -3.59 -22.64
CA GLN A 251 -3.93 -3.66 -21.71
C GLN A 251 -3.49 -3.64 -20.26
N LEU A 252 -2.45 -4.41 -19.90
CA LEU A 252 -1.91 -4.41 -18.55
C LEU A 252 -1.37 -3.03 -18.16
N VAL A 253 -0.54 -2.42 -19.01
CA VAL A 253 0.06 -1.10 -18.73
C VAL A 253 -1.01 -0.03 -18.61
N ARG A 254 -2.00 0.00 -19.50
CA ARG A 254 -3.13 0.93 -19.40
C ARG A 254 -3.91 0.72 -18.10
N GLY A 255 -4.19 -0.52 -17.72
CA GLY A 255 -4.91 -0.81 -16.48
C GLY A 255 -4.12 -0.44 -15.20
N LEU A 256 -2.79 -0.47 -15.25
CA LEU A 256 -1.93 -0.03 -14.13
C LEU A 256 -1.82 1.50 -14.03
N ILE A 257 -1.77 2.19 -15.16
CA ILE A 257 -1.63 3.65 -15.24
C ILE A 257 -3.04 4.27 -15.35
N GLN A 258 -3.82 4.15 -14.27
CA GLN A 258 -5.09 4.85 -14.10
C GLN A 258 -4.91 5.97 -13.07
N VAL A 259 -5.43 7.17 -13.39
CA VAL A 259 -5.27 8.35 -12.52
C VAL A 259 -5.93 8.09 -11.17
N VAL A 260 -7.18 7.62 -11.18
CA VAL A 260 -7.93 7.26 -9.98
C VAL A 260 -7.39 5.93 -9.41
N PRO A 261 -6.89 5.90 -8.17
CA PRO A 261 -6.27 4.68 -7.62
C PRO A 261 -7.21 3.47 -7.55
N SER A 262 -8.51 3.66 -7.31
CA SER A 262 -9.50 2.56 -7.26
C SER A 262 -9.83 1.95 -8.63
N GLU A 263 -9.53 2.66 -9.72
CA GLU A 263 -9.72 2.16 -11.09
C GLU A 263 -8.50 1.38 -11.62
N ARG A 264 -7.37 1.43 -10.90
CA ARG A 264 -6.17 0.68 -11.26
C ARG A 264 -6.40 -0.81 -11.12
N LEU A 265 -5.78 -1.59 -12.00
CA LEU A 265 -5.69 -3.03 -11.83
C LEU A 265 -5.10 -3.37 -10.48
N THR A 266 -5.71 -4.32 -9.79
CA THR A 266 -5.17 -4.88 -8.56
C THR A 266 -3.96 -5.76 -8.85
N LEU A 267 -3.16 -6.04 -7.83
CA LEU A 267 -2.01 -6.93 -7.97
C LEU A 267 -2.40 -8.35 -8.41
N ASP A 268 -3.53 -8.87 -7.90
CA ASP A 268 -4.07 -10.17 -8.31
C ASP A 268 -4.44 -10.17 -9.81
N GLN A 269 -5.10 -9.12 -10.28
CA GLN A 269 -5.43 -8.98 -11.70
C GLN A 269 -4.16 -8.89 -12.57
N CYS A 270 -3.09 -8.27 -12.07
CA CYS A 270 -1.80 -8.21 -12.76
C CYS A 270 -1.15 -9.60 -12.85
N LEU A 271 -1.14 -10.36 -11.76
CA LEU A 271 -0.61 -11.73 -11.69
C LEU A 271 -1.40 -12.71 -12.59
N GLU A 272 -2.70 -12.49 -12.72
CA GLU A 272 -3.62 -13.31 -13.53
C GLU A 272 -3.68 -12.88 -15.00
N SER A 273 -3.13 -11.71 -15.35
CA SER A 273 -3.10 -11.23 -16.73
C SER A 273 -2.42 -12.24 -17.66
N SER A 274 -2.98 -12.43 -18.85
CA SER A 274 -2.44 -13.37 -19.84
C SER A 274 -0.98 -13.07 -20.21
N TRP A 275 -0.59 -11.79 -20.20
CA TRP A 275 0.78 -11.37 -20.49
C TRP A 275 1.76 -11.81 -19.38
N VAL A 276 1.44 -11.59 -18.10
CA VAL A 276 2.33 -11.96 -16.99
C VAL A 276 2.29 -13.47 -16.71
N ALA A 277 1.08 -14.07 -16.74
CA ALA A 277 0.89 -15.49 -16.49
C ALA A 277 1.49 -16.39 -17.60
N GLY A 278 1.62 -15.85 -18.82
CA GLY A 278 2.27 -16.51 -19.97
C GLY A 278 3.80 -16.51 -19.91
N GLY A 279 4.41 -15.74 -19.00
CA GLY A 279 5.86 -15.72 -18.81
C GLY A 279 6.41 -17.02 -18.19
N PRO A 280 7.75 -17.16 -18.04
CA PRO A 280 8.40 -18.36 -17.51
C PRO A 280 8.09 -18.64 -16.02
N ARG A 281 6.87 -19.09 -15.73
CA ARG A 281 6.38 -19.47 -14.39
C ARG A 281 7.18 -20.61 -13.77
N LYS A 282 7.95 -21.36 -14.57
CA LYS A 282 8.76 -22.53 -14.16
C LYS A 282 9.99 -22.21 -13.31
N LEU A 283 10.45 -20.96 -13.24
CA LEU A 283 11.50 -20.59 -12.28
C LEU A 283 10.98 -20.40 -10.85
N LEU A 284 9.68 -20.14 -10.73
CA LEU A 284 8.99 -19.92 -9.47
C LEU A 284 8.37 -21.21 -8.92
N SER A 285 8.51 -22.38 -9.56
CA SER A 285 7.94 -23.63 -9.04
C SER A 285 8.59 -24.13 -7.74
N GLY A 286 9.69 -23.51 -7.30
CA GLY A 286 10.26 -23.67 -5.95
C GLY A 286 9.84 -22.59 -4.94
N VAL A 287 9.23 -21.51 -5.42
CA VAL A 287 8.50 -20.48 -4.65
C VAL A 287 7.02 -20.57 -5.03
N ALA A 288 6.58 -21.78 -5.40
CA ALA A 288 5.20 -22.04 -5.71
C ALA A 288 4.40 -21.58 -4.51
N ARG A 289 3.31 -20.86 -4.77
CA ARG A 289 2.19 -20.70 -3.85
C ARG A 289 2.24 -21.82 -2.83
N SER A 290 2.49 -21.51 -1.55
CA SER A 290 2.01 -22.40 -0.49
C SER A 290 0.48 -22.36 -0.40
N ARG A 291 -0.24 -22.07 -1.49
CA ARG A 291 -1.47 -22.81 -1.76
C ARG A 291 -1.12 -24.25 -2.15
N GLY A 292 -0.51 -24.96 -1.21
CA GLY A 292 -0.77 -26.37 -1.04
C GLY A 292 -2.25 -26.55 -0.71
N PRO A 293 -2.80 -27.77 -0.81
CA PRO A 293 -4.18 -28.01 -0.48
C PRO A 293 -4.41 -27.59 0.98
N THR A 294 -5.30 -26.62 1.20
CA THR A 294 -5.80 -26.14 2.50
C THR A 294 -4.74 -25.60 3.47
N GLU A 295 -4.17 -24.40 3.22
CA GLU A 295 -3.83 -23.52 4.36
C GLU A 295 -5.16 -23.05 4.96
N ARG A 296 -5.46 -23.47 6.19
CA ARG A 296 -6.68 -23.04 6.90
C ARG A 296 -6.41 -21.66 7.49
N GLU A 297 -7.13 -20.68 6.96
CA GLU A 297 -7.08 -19.28 7.37
C GLU A 297 -8.17 -19.02 8.39
N LEU A 298 -7.78 -18.64 9.61
CA LEU A 298 -8.70 -18.19 10.64
C LEU A 298 -8.76 -16.67 10.62
N ARG A 299 -9.95 -16.11 10.40
CA ARG A 299 -10.20 -14.68 10.46
C ARG A 299 -11.00 -14.36 11.71
N VAL A 300 -10.44 -13.54 12.58
CA VAL A 300 -11.10 -13.09 13.80
C VAL A 300 -11.32 -11.59 13.72
N ARG A 301 -12.58 -11.18 13.63
CA ARG A 301 -12.96 -9.78 13.63
C ARG A 301 -12.73 -9.18 15.02
N LEU A 302 -12.10 -8.01 15.05
CA LEU A 302 -11.96 -7.20 16.25
C LEU A 302 -13.21 -6.34 16.43
N PRO A 303 -13.69 -6.15 17.68
CA PRO A 303 -14.84 -5.30 17.95
C PRO A 303 -14.56 -3.82 17.58
N ARG A 304 -13.29 -3.42 17.69
CA ARG A 304 -12.77 -2.08 17.42
C ARG A 304 -11.26 -2.12 17.22
N ALA A 305 -10.65 -1.02 16.77
CA ALA A 305 -9.20 -0.93 16.64
C ALA A 305 -8.55 -1.07 18.04
N PRO A 306 -7.44 -1.81 18.20
CA PRO A 306 -6.77 -1.92 19.49
C PRO A 306 -6.40 -0.54 20.05
N GLN A 307 -6.68 -0.29 21.34
CA GLN A 307 -6.33 0.99 21.99
C GLN A 307 -4.81 1.24 21.94
N ASP A 308 -4.02 0.19 22.14
CA ASP A 308 -2.57 0.19 21.93
C ASP A 308 -2.21 -0.84 20.84
N VAL A 309 -2.17 -0.36 19.59
CA VAL A 309 -1.84 -1.17 18.42
C VAL A 309 -0.42 -1.75 18.51
N ALA A 310 0.53 -1.05 19.17
CA ALA A 310 1.90 -1.52 19.27
C ALA A 310 2.02 -2.71 20.24
N LEU A 311 1.35 -2.62 21.41
CA LEU A 311 1.28 -3.71 22.37
C LEU A 311 0.51 -4.91 21.80
N PHE A 312 -0.62 -4.67 21.12
CA PHE A 312 -1.41 -5.73 20.49
C PHE A 312 -0.60 -6.52 19.45
N ARG A 313 0.24 -5.83 18.66
CA ARG A 313 1.13 -6.48 17.70
C ARG A 313 2.26 -7.27 18.35
N ALA A 314 2.83 -6.78 19.45
CA ALA A 314 3.86 -7.51 20.20
C ALA A 314 3.29 -8.84 20.72
N ASP A 315 2.06 -8.81 21.24
CA ASP A 315 1.35 -9.99 21.70
C ASP A 315 0.97 -10.93 20.54
N LEU A 316 0.48 -10.39 19.41
CA LEU A 316 0.21 -11.20 18.20
C LEU A 316 1.47 -11.89 17.65
N ALA A 317 2.62 -11.22 17.71
CA ALA A 317 3.89 -11.80 17.31
C ALA A 317 4.36 -12.89 18.28
N ALA A 318 4.17 -12.70 19.58
CA ALA A 318 4.42 -13.73 20.60
C ALA A 318 3.53 -14.96 20.37
N PHE A 319 2.23 -14.74 20.13
CA PHE A 319 1.25 -15.77 19.77
C PHE A 319 1.66 -16.52 18.49
N ALA A 320 2.03 -15.81 17.43
CA ALA A 320 2.45 -16.42 16.17
C ALA A 320 3.67 -17.35 16.35
N ASN A 321 4.63 -16.93 17.19
CA ASN A 321 5.80 -17.74 17.52
C ASN A 321 5.45 -18.97 18.37
N GLU A 322 4.58 -18.81 19.37
CA GLU A 322 4.14 -19.87 20.27
C GLU A 322 3.37 -20.98 19.51
N HIS A 323 2.47 -20.58 18.62
CA HIS A 323 1.60 -21.50 17.88
C HIS A 323 2.13 -21.88 16.49
N ARG A 324 3.37 -21.51 16.16
CA ARG A 324 4.01 -21.77 14.85
C ARG A 324 3.15 -21.34 13.64
N ALA A 325 2.39 -20.26 13.82
CA ALA A 325 1.48 -19.69 12.83
C ALA A 325 2.01 -18.33 12.33
N SER A 326 1.36 -17.74 11.32
CA SER A 326 1.41 -16.28 11.13
C SER A 326 0.14 -15.67 11.70
N ALA A 327 0.24 -14.49 12.31
CA ALA A 327 -0.90 -13.71 12.75
C ALA A 327 -0.68 -12.25 12.33
N THR A 328 -1.62 -11.69 11.57
CA THR A 328 -1.52 -10.33 11.03
C THR A 328 -2.78 -9.53 11.35
N LEU A 329 -2.59 -8.30 11.83
CA LEU A 329 -3.67 -7.33 11.99
C LEU A 329 -3.93 -6.62 10.64
N GLN A 330 -5.12 -6.84 10.10
CA GLN A 330 -5.78 -6.09 9.04
C GLN A 330 -6.88 -5.19 9.65
N LEU A 331 -7.52 -4.35 8.85
CA LEU A 331 -8.52 -3.37 9.29
C LEU A 331 -9.66 -4.06 10.10
N LEU A 332 -9.64 -3.94 11.43
CA LEU A 332 -10.50 -4.67 12.39
C LEU A 332 -10.52 -6.21 12.23
N GLU A 333 -9.48 -6.81 11.68
CA GLU A 333 -9.44 -8.26 11.48
C GLU A 333 -8.06 -8.79 11.85
N VAL A 334 -8.00 -9.86 12.64
CA VAL A 334 -6.79 -10.64 12.81
C VAL A 334 -6.90 -11.85 11.92
N VAL A 335 -5.97 -11.96 10.97
CA VAL A 335 -5.84 -13.11 10.08
C VAL A 335 -4.73 -14.01 10.61
N VAL A 336 -5.07 -15.25 10.98
CA VAL A 336 -4.13 -16.27 11.44
C VAL A 336 -4.03 -17.37 10.39
N CYS A 337 -2.81 -17.65 9.91
CA CYS A 337 -2.54 -18.75 9.00
C CYS A 337 -1.72 -19.84 9.70
N LEU A 338 -2.30 -21.03 9.80
CA LEU A 338 -1.67 -22.20 10.40
C LEU A 338 -0.68 -22.83 9.41
N ARG A 339 0.59 -23.03 9.81
CA ARG A 339 1.55 -23.76 8.98
C ARG A 339 1.39 -25.27 9.14
N PRO A 340 1.44 -26.07 8.07
CA PRO A 340 1.43 -27.52 8.21
C PRO A 340 2.72 -28.00 8.91
N VAL A 341 2.57 -28.87 9.91
CA VAL A 341 3.70 -29.62 10.49
C VAL A 341 4.21 -30.61 9.43
N GLY A 342 5.54 -30.70 9.30
CA GLY A 342 6.24 -31.35 8.18
C GLY A 342 5.72 -32.73 7.76
N ALA A 343 5.83 -33.00 6.46
CA ALA A 343 5.43 -34.23 5.78
C ALA A 343 5.76 -35.52 6.55
N ILE A 344 4.72 -36.20 7.04
CA ILE A 344 4.73 -37.62 7.37
C ILE A 344 3.51 -38.26 6.70
N SER A 345 3.73 -39.45 6.17
CA SER A 345 2.86 -40.28 5.32
C SER A 345 1.36 -40.20 5.62
N VAL A 346 0.61 -40.13 4.52
CA VAL A 346 -0.86 -40.19 4.40
C VAL A 346 -1.44 -41.36 5.19
N GLY A 347 -2.27 -41.08 6.20
CA GLY A 347 -3.01 -42.11 6.93
C GLY A 347 -3.91 -41.66 8.08
N GLU A 348 -3.61 -40.56 8.78
CA GLU A 348 -4.28 -40.22 10.07
C GLU A 348 -4.69 -38.73 10.20
N TYR A 349 -5.17 -38.11 9.12
CA TYR A 349 -5.36 -36.64 9.03
C TYR A 349 -6.69 -36.06 9.56
N GLY A 350 -7.62 -36.87 10.09
CA GLY A 350 -9.00 -36.41 10.34
C GLY A 350 -9.25 -35.71 11.68
N GLU A 351 -8.74 -36.24 12.79
CA GLU A 351 -9.19 -35.86 14.14
C GLU A 351 -8.18 -34.99 14.91
N CYS A 352 -6.87 -35.18 14.67
CA CYS A 352 -5.82 -34.45 15.39
C CYS A 352 -5.73 -32.96 14.95
N ALA A 353 -5.95 -32.67 13.66
CA ALA A 353 -5.87 -31.31 13.11
C ALA A 353 -7.03 -30.40 13.57
N ALA A 354 -8.22 -30.98 13.86
CA ALA A 354 -9.37 -30.22 14.37
C ALA A 354 -9.17 -29.77 15.82
N GLN A 355 -8.42 -30.55 16.61
CA GLN A 355 -8.08 -30.19 18.00
C GLN A 355 -7.05 -29.06 18.06
N ASP A 356 -6.06 -29.05 17.16
CA ASP A 356 -5.08 -27.97 17.05
C ASP A 356 -5.70 -26.64 16.58
N GLU A 357 -6.65 -26.68 15.65
CA GLU A 357 -7.35 -25.49 15.14
C GLU A 357 -8.25 -24.87 16.22
N GLN A 358 -9.02 -25.69 16.94
CA GLN A 358 -9.85 -25.20 18.05
C GLN A 358 -8.98 -24.60 19.17
N HIS A 359 -7.81 -25.19 19.44
CA HIS A 359 -6.87 -24.67 20.43
C HIS A 359 -6.31 -23.30 20.02
N VAL A 360 -5.91 -23.14 18.76
CA VAL A 360 -5.41 -21.86 18.22
C VAL A 360 -6.51 -20.80 18.19
N HIS A 361 -7.75 -21.19 17.83
CA HIS A 361 -8.91 -20.30 17.86
C HIS A 361 -9.20 -19.79 19.27
N VAL A 362 -9.16 -20.65 20.28
CA VAL A 362 -9.34 -20.26 21.69
C VAL A 362 -8.22 -19.32 22.13
N ALA A 363 -6.96 -19.67 21.86
CA ALA A 363 -5.80 -18.87 22.24
C ALA A 363 -5.80 -17.47 21.59
N ILE A 364 -6.17 -17.35 20.31
CA ILE A 364 -6.27 -16.03 19.66
C ILE A 364 -7.45 -15.22 20.22
N SER A 365 -8.56 -15.88 20.54
CA SER A 365 -9.73 -15.24 21.15
C SER A 365 -9.42 -14.72 22.56
N GLU A 366 -8.64 -15.46 23.35
CA GLU A 366 -8.15 -15.03 24.68
C GLU A 366 -7.17 -13.87 24.58
N LEU A 367 -6.24 -13.90 23.61
CA LEU A 367 -5.34 -12.79 23.33
C LEU A 367 -6.14 -11.53 22.97
N ILE A 368 -7.13 -11.66 22.09
CA ILE A 368 -8.03 -10.55 21.73
C ILE A 368 -8.76 -10.08 22.99
N ALA A 369 -9.38 -10.96 23.77
CA ALA A 369 -10.09 -10.59 25.00
C ALA A 369 -9.21 -9.81 26.00
N ARG A 370 -7.91 -10.11 26.12
CA ARG A 370 -6.97 -9.34 26.96
C ARG A 370 -6.80 -7.89 26.51
N HIS A 371 -6.87 -7.62 25.22
CA HIS A 371 -6.74 -6.28 24.64
C HIS A 371 -8.08 -5.56 24.46
N PHE A 372 -9.19 -6.31 24.59
CA PHE A 372 -10.55 -5.81 24.51
C PHE A 372 -11.36 -6.21 25.75
N PRO A 373 -10.97 -5.78 26.97
CA PRO A 373 -11.53 -6.25 28.24
C PRO A 373 -13.01 -5.87 28.49
N ALA A 374 -13.68 -5.21 27.56
CA ALA A 374 -15.12 -4.94 27.61
C ALA A 374 -16.00 -6.04 26.95
N ALA A 375 -15.40 -7.03 26.27
CA ALA A 375 -16.16 -8.08 25.56
C ALA A 375 -16.23 -9.44 26.30
N ALA A 376 -15.53 -9.59 27.43
CA ALA A 376 -15.32 -10.89 28.09
C ALA A 376 -16.34 -11.24 29.21
N THR A 377 -17.45 -10.52 29.33
CA THR A 377 -18.55 -10.83 30.25
C THR A 377 -19.83 -11.30 29.57
N ALA A 378 -19.74 -11.81 28.33
CA ALA A 378 -20.85 -12.52 27.68
C ALA A 378 -20.60 -14.05 27.69
N GLY A 379 -20.50 -14.61 28.90
CA GLY A 379 -20.43 -16.05 29.12
C GLY A 379 -21.71 -16.58 29.76
N LYS A 380 -22.48 -17.34 28.97
CA LYS A 380 -23.79 -17.98 29.23
C LYS A 380 -24.99 -17.09 28.89
N HIS A 381 -25.69 -17.47 27.82
CA HIS A 381 -27.12 -17.21 27.67
C HIS A 381 -27.90 -17.97 28.76
N PRO A 382 -28.58 -17.30 29.70
CA PRO A 382 -29.94 -17.66 30.01
C PRO A 382 -30.86 -16.90 29.03
N ALA A 383 -31.96 -17.53 28.65
CA ALA A 383 -33.06 -16.82 28.02
C ALA A 383 -33.53 -15.72 28.99
N MET A 384 -33.29 -14.45 28.67
CA MET A 384 -33.81 -13.31 29.40
C MET A 384 -34.20 -12.20 28.43
N GLU A 385 -35.51 -11.97 28.42
CA GLU A 385 -36.26 -10.73 28.21
C GLU A 385 -35.52 -9.53 27.61
N GLU A 386 -36.10 -8.99 26.54
CA GLU A 386 -35.82 -7.68 25.95
C GLU A 386 -35.84 -6.59 27.05
N GLN A 387 -34.65 -6.22 27.54
CA GLN A 387 -34.43 -4.95 28.22
C GLN A 387 -33.55 -4.10 27.30
N GLU A 388 -34.02 -2.90 26.98
CA GLU A 388 -33.24 -1.90 26.26
C GLU A 388 -31.91 -1.65 27.00
N PRO A 389 -30.77 -1.61 26.30
CA PRO A 389 -29.48 -1.35 26.93
C PRO A 389 -29.50 0.01 27.63
N ALA A 390 -28.87 0.08 28.81
CA ALA A 390 -28.79 1.32 29.57
C ALA A 390 -28.09 2.41 28.74
N ASP A 391 -28.57 3.65 28.80
CA ASP A 391 -28.04 4.78 27.99
C ASP A 391 -26.54 5.04 28.27
N GLU A 392 -26.03 4.60 29.42
CA GLU A 392 -24.60 4.64 29.78
C GLU A 392 -23.72 3.74 28.88
N ASP A 393 -24.18 2.53 28.52
CA ASP A 393 -23.44 1.62 27.62
C ASP A 393 -23.41 2.18 26.19
N ALA A 394 -24.52 2.80 25.78
CA ALA A 394 -24.64 3.50 24.51
C ALA A 394 -23.78 4.78 24.46
N GLU A 395 -23.65 5.50 25.57
CA GLU A 395 -22.76 6.67 25.68
C GLU A 395 -21.28 6.28 25.57
N ALA A 396 -20.86 5.20 26.23
CA ALA A 396 -19.51 4.68 26.11
C ALA A 396 -19.17 4.23 24.67
N ALA A 397 -20.09 3.52 24.01
CA ALA A 397 -19.94 3.11 22.61
C ALA A 397 -19.81 4.31 21.66
N ARG A 398 -20.59 5.37 21.88
CA ARG A 398 -20.53 6.62 21.10
C ARG A 398 -19.22 7.36 21.30
N ALA A 399 -18.75 7.51 22.55
CA ALA A 399 -17.49 8.17 22.84
C ALA A 399 -16.29 7.44 22.20
N GLU A 400 -16.34 6.11 22.16
CA GLU A 400 -15.33 5.27 21.50
C GLU A 400 -15.34 5.42 19.97
N GLU A 401 -16.53 5.41 19.36
CA GLU A 401 -16.68 5.61 17.91
C GLU A 401 -16.26 7.03 17.50
N GLN A 402 -16.62 8.05 18.27
CA GLN A 402 -16.19 9.44 18.08
C GLN A 402 -14.66 9.57 18.12
N GLY A 403 -14.00 8.94 19.09
CA GLY A 403 -12.54 8.91 19.19
C GLY A 403 -11.88 8.23 17.97
N SER A 404 -12.50 7.17 17.45
CA SER A 404 -12.04 6.48 16.25
C SER A 404 -12.17 7.35 15.00
N LEU A 405 -13.29 8.05 14.84
CA LEU A 405 -13.52 8.98 13.72
C LEU A 405 -12.55 10.16 13.77
N ALA A 406 -12.32 10.74 14.95
CA ALA A 406 -11.35 11.82 15.13
C ALA A 406 -9.92 11.37 14.79
N ALA A 407 -9.55 10.12 15.09
CA ALA A 407 -8.24 9.56 14.75
C ALA A 407 -8.07 9.32 13.23
N ILE A 408 -9.14 8.89 12.55
CA ILE A 408 -9.14 8.58 11.11
C ILE A 408 -9.15 9.87 10.27
N TYR A 409 -10.08 10.76 10.56
CA TYR A 409 -10.42 11.92 9.71
C TYR A 409 -9.78 13.23 10.19
N GLY A 410 -9.31 13.28 11.43
CA GLY A 410 -8.65 14.47 11.99
C GLY A 410 -9.51 15.73 11.81
N PRO A 411 -9.01 16.77 11.12
CA PRO A 411 -9.73 18.04 10.98
C PRO A 411 -11.00 17.96 10.10
N GLU A 412 -11.20 16.86 9.37
CA GLU A 412 -12.40 16.64 8.57
C GLU A 412 -13.59 16.16 9.41
N PHE A 413 -13.34 15.72 10.65
CA PHE A 413 -14.37 15.32 11.61
C PHE A 413 -14.55 16.38 12.70
N GLU A 414 -15.80 16.76 12.92
CA GLU A 414 -16.23 17.72 13.93
C GLU A 414 -17.36 17.10 14.75
N ALA A 415 -17.14 16.91 16.04
CA ALA A 415 -18.21 16.59 16.97
C ALA A 415 -18.84 17.91 17.43
N LEU A 416 -20.08 18.16 17.01
CA LEU A 416 -20.82 19.37 17.37
C LEU A 416 -21.32 19.26 18.82
N ASP A 417 -21.76 18.06 19.21
CA ASP A 417 -22.03 17.63 20.59
C ASP A 417 -21.86 16.09 20.75
N ASP A 418 -22.38 15.52 21.85
CA ASP A 418 -22.30 14.08 22.17
C ASP A 418 -23.12 13.19 21.23
N ARG A 419 -24.13 13.76 20.55
CA ARG A 419 -25.05 13.03 19.66
C ARG A 419 -25.05 13.55 18.23
N ASP A 420 -24.51 14.74 17.97
CA ASP A 420 -24.47 15.39 16.67
C ASP A 420 -23.04 15.51 16.15
N TRP A 421 -22.74 14.77 15.10
CA TRP A 421 -21.43 14.72 14.48
C TRP A 421 -21.49 15.19 13.03
N ARG A 422 -20.39 15.76 12.56
CA ARG A 422 -20.23 16.26 11.20
C ARG A 422 -18.91 15.79 10.61
N LEU A 423 -18.96 15.30 9.38
CA LEU A 423 -17.80 14.77 8.69
C LEU A 423 -17.73 15.32 7.27
N GLN A 424 -16.65 16.02 6.94
CA GLN A 424 -16.39 16.49 5.58
C GLN A 424 -16.01 15.31 4.69
N LEU A 425 -16.82 15.07 3.64
CA LEU A 425 -16.59 13.93 2.74
C LEU A 425 -15.69 14.32 1.58
N CYS A 426 -16.04 15.38 0.86
CA CYS A 426 -15.29 15.97 -0.24
C CYS A 426 -15.68 17.45 -0.39
N GLU A 427 -15.09 18.18 -1.32
CA GLU A 427 -15.44 19.59 -1.55
C GLU A 427 -16.93 19.74 -1.88
N GLY A 428 -17.64 20.59 -1.13
CA GLY A 428 -19.08 20.83 -1.30
C GLY A 428 -20.03 19.80 -0.64
N TYR A 429 -19.53 18.67 -0.11
CA TYR A 429 -20.35 17.66 0.57
C TYR A 429 -19.85 17.28 1.97
N ALA A 430 -20.73 17.32 2.95
CA ALA A 430 -20.49 16.85 4.32
C ALA A 430 -21.61 15.92 4.79
N LEU A 431 -21.28 14.93 5.62
CA LEU A 431 -22.24 14.06 6.29
C LEU A 431 -22.46 14.57 7.71
N ARG A 432 -23.71 14.90 8.03
CA ARG A 432 -24.14 15.19 9.39
C ARG A 432 -24.95 14.00 9.93
N LEU A 433 -24.64 13.61 11.15
CA LEU A 433 -25.20 12.47 11.84
C LEU A 433 -25.81 12.96 13.15
N HIS A 434 -27.05 12.56 13.41
CA HIS A 434 -27.67 12.69 14.72
C HIS A 434 -27.95 11.30 15.31
N LEU A 435 -27.38 11.02 16.47
CA LEU A 435 -27.41 9.72 17.14
C LEU A 435 -28.57 9.65 18.13
N PRO A 436 -29.60 8.81 17.89
CA PRO A 436 -30.70 8.67 18.82
C PRO A 436 -30.25 8.03 20.15
N SER A 437 -31.05 8.18 21.21
CA SER A 437 -30.76 7.52 22.50
C SER A 437 -30.69 6.00 22.34
N GLY A 438 -29.70 5.38 22.96
CA GLY A 438 -29.45 3.94 22.82
C GLY A 438 -28.74 3.50 21.54
N TYR A 439 -28.35 4.41 20.63
CA TYR A 439 -27.41 4.08 19.54
C TYR A 439 -26.08 3.57 20.11
N PRO A 440 -25.49 2.47 19.59
CA PRO A 440 -25.81 1.77 18.32
C PRO A 440 -26.78 0.58 18.43
N HIS A 441 -27.48 0.43 19.55
CA HIS A 441 -28.26 -0.78 19.85
C HIS A 441 -29.77 -0.66 19.66
N THR A 442 -30.30 0.55 19.48
CA THR A 442 -31.74 0.80 19.38
C THR A 442 -32.18 1.16 17.97
N GLN A 443 -31.76 2.32 17.45
CA GLN A 443 -32.18 2.88 16.18
C GLN A 443 -30.98 3.37 15.37
N PRO A 444 -31.08 3.39 14.02
CA PRO A 444 -30.01 3.91 13.17
C PRO A 444 -29.79 5.41 13.40
N PRO A 445 -28.59 5.93 13.10
CA PRO A 445 -28.35 7.38 13.06
C PRO A 445 -29.32 8.06 12.09
N ALA A 446 -29.79 9.25 12.45
CA ALA A 446 -30.41 10.15 11.49
C ALA A 446 -29.30 10.78 10.62
N LEU A 447 -29.29 10.41 9.34
CA LEU A 447 -28.30 10.87 8.36
C LEU A 447 -28.82 12.07 7.58
N LEU A 448 -28.01 13.11 7.52
CA LEU A 448 -28.21 14.27 6.66
C LEU A 448 -26.96 14.51 5.82
N LEU A 449 -27.07 14.38 4.51
CA LEU A 449 -26.01 14.80 3.60
C LEU A 449 -26.17 16.29 3.29
N GLU A 450 -25.23 17.09 3.78
CA GLU A 450 -25.09 18.51 3.48
C GLU A 450 -24.37 18.67 2.13
N GLY A 451 -24.97 19.41 1.19
CA GLY A 451 -24.42 19.63 -0.15
C GLY A 451 -25.53 19.79 -1.20
N PRO A 452 -25.19 19.89 -2.50
CA PRO A 452 -26.17 19.98 -3.58
C PRO A 452 -27.16 18.81 -3.55
N ARG A 453 -28.46 19.12 -3.46
CA ARG A 453 -29.53 18.12 -3.39
C ARG A 453 -29.72 17.46 -4.75
N THR A 454 -29.15 16.27 -4.91
CA THR A 454 -29.37 15.42 -6.09
C THR A 454 -30.20 14.19 -5.71
N GLU A 455 -30.95 13.66 -6.68
CA GLU A 455 -31.71 12.42 -6.49
C GLU A 455 -30.79 11.24 -6.14
N ARG A 456 -29.57 11.24 -6.71
CA ARG A 456 -28.51 10.27 -6.42
C ARG A 456 -28.03 10.35 -4.96
N ALA A 457 -27.78 11.54 -4.43
CA ALA A 457 -27.43 11.73 -3.03
C ALA A 457 -28.54 11.24 -2.07
N ALA A 458 -29.81 11.52 -2.40
CA ALA A 458 -30.95 11.06 -1.60
C ALA A 458 -31.11 9.53 -1.62
N ASN A 459 -30.80 8.87 -2.74
CA ASN A 459 -30.87 7.42 -2.85
C ASN A 459 -29.71 6.73 -2.10
N LEU A 460 -28.50 7.28 -2.12
CA LEU A 460 -27.35 6.75 -1.37
C LEU A 460 -27.59 6.72 0.14
N VAL A 461 -28.19 7.78 0.70
CA VAL A 461 -28.54 7.82 2.13
C VAL A 461 -29.59 6.75 2.48
N LYS A 462 -30.59 6.54 1.61
CA LYS A 462 -31.61 5.49 1.80
C LYS A 462 -31.01 4.08 1.74
N GLU A 463 -30.09 3.83 0.82
CA GLU A 463 -29.38 2.54 0.70
C GLU A 463 -28.53 2.23 1.93
N LEU A 464 -27.83 3.23 2.47
CA LEU A 464 -27.03 3.06 3.69
C LEU A 464 -27.91 2.73 4.91
N LEU A 465 -29.04 3.43 5.07
CA LEU A 465 -30.00 3.15 6.15
C LEU A 465 -30.68 1.79 6.00
N ALA A 466 -30.93 1.34 4.77
CA ALA A 466 -31.51 0.03 4.50
C ALA A 466 -30.58 -1.14 4.87
N GLY A 467 -29.26 -0.89 4.93
CA GLY A 467 -28.25 -1.88 5.29
C GLY A 467 -27.84 -1.89 6.77
N TRP A 468 -28.46 -1.05 7.62
CA TRP A 468 -28.14 -0.96 9.04
C TRP A 468 -28.89 -2.01 9.88
N ALA A 469 -28.22 -2.59 10.87
CA ALA A 469 -28.81 -3.52 11.84
C ALA A 469 -28.39 -3.18 13.29
N PRO A 470 -29.28 -3.30 14.29
CA PRO A 470 -28.95 -3.01 15.69
C PRO A 470 -27.81 -3.88 16.22
N GLY A 471 -26.82 -3.27 16.88
CA GLY A 471 -25.67 -3.99 17.45
C GLY A 471 -24.66 -4.52 16.43
N ASP A 472 -24.97 -4.46 15.13
CA ASP A 472 -24.01 -4.68 14.07
C ASP A 472 -23.27 -3.35 13.88
N GLY A 473 -22.02 -3.30 14.32
CA GLY A 473 -21.16 -2.12 14.26
C GLY A 473 -20.86 -1.68 12.82
N CYS A 474 -21.88 -1.16 12.13
CA CYS A 474 -21.74 -0.46 10.87
C CYS A 474 -21.12 0.90 11.20
N LEU A 475 -19.80 0.89 11.31
CA LEU A 475 -19.04 2.03 11.79
C LEU A 475 -19.20 3.18 10.81
N ILE A 476 -19.52 4.37 11.32
CA ILE A 476 -19.83 5.57 10.55
C ILE A 476 -18.75 5.89 9.50
N TYR A 477 -17.51 5.48 9.72
CA TYR A 477 -16.43 5.63 8.73
C TYR A 477 -16.68 4.85 7.43
N GLN A 478 -17.35 3.70 7.47
CA GLN A 478 -17.65 2.90 6.28
C GLN A 478 -18.68 3.59 5.39
N TRP A 479 -19.66 4.25 6.01
CA TRP A 479 -20.63 5.08 5.30
C TRP A 479 -19.95 6.29 4.69
N ALA A 480 -19.06 6.93 5.46
CA ALA A 480 -18.28 8.07 4.99
C ALA A 480 -17.44 7.72 3.76
N GLU A 481 -16.70 6.61 3.77
CA GLU A 481 -15.87 6.22 2.63
C GLU A 481 -16.70 5.84 1.40
N ARG A 482 -17.80 5.10 1.58
CA ARG A 482 -18.73 4.78 0.47
C ARG A 482 -19.34 6.04 -0.16
N LEU A 483 -19.74 7.00 0.66
CA LEU A 483 -20.27 8.27 0.19
C LEU A 483 -19.18 9.11 -0.47
N ARG A 484 -17.96 9.15 0.09
CA ARG A 484 -16.81 9.87 -0.47
C ARG A 484 -16.43 9.32 -1.86
N GLU A 485 -16.39 8.00 -2.02
CA GLU A 485 -16.17 7.36 -3.33
C GLU A 485 -17.30 7.68 -4.32
N SER A 486 -18.55 7.64 -3.87
CA SER A 486 -19.72 7.84 -4.72
C SER A 486 -19.97 9.30 -5.12
N LEU A 487 -19.61 10.25 -4.25
CA LEU A 487 -19.80 11.70 -4.42
C LEU A 487 -18.55 12.42 -4.96
N GLY A 488 -17.35 11.87 -4.75
CA GLY A 488 -16.12 12.42 -5.33
C GLY A 488 -16.16 12.45 -6.86
N GLY A 489 -16.83 11.49 -7.50
CA GLY A 489 -17.09 11.51 -8.93
C GLY A 489 -18.08 12.59 -9.39
N LEU A 490 -18.95 13.09 -8.50
CA LEU A 490 -19.90 14.17 -8.78
C LEU A 490 -19.24 15.55 -8.68
N ALA A 491 -18.44 15.80 -7.63
CA ALA A 491 -17.73 17.07 -7.44
C ALA A 491 -16.82 17.42 -8.62
N SER A 492 -16.16 16.42 -9.22
CA SER A 492 -15.37 16.57 -10.44
C SER A 492 -16.21 16.89 -11.70
N SER A 493 -17.49 16.48 -11.74
CA SER A 493 -18.40 16.76 -12.86
C SER A 493 -19.09 18.12 -12.74
N THR A 494 -19.48 18.53 -11.52
CA THR A 494 -20.13 19.83 -11.28
C THR A 494 -19.16 21.00 -11.35
N LEU A 495 -17.88 20.84 -10.98
CA LEU A 495 -16.86 21.87 -11.18
C LEU A 495 -16.57 22.12 -12.68
N GLY A 496 -16.76 21.12 -13.54
CA GLY A 496 -16.71 21.27 -15.00
C GLY A 496 -17.92 22.03 -15.55
N GLU A 497 -19.12 21.73 -15.06
CA GLU A 497 -20.36 22.39 -15.49
C GLU A 497 -20.53 23.82 -14.93
N GLU A 498 -20.01 24.12 -13.73
CA GLU A 498 -20.01 25.48 -13.17
C GLU A 498 -18.92 26.36 -13.81
N GLN A 499 -17.76 25.83 -14.20
CA GLN A 499 -16.79 26.56 -15.01
C GLN A 499 -17.28 26.81 -16.45
N GLU A 500 -18.02 25.87 -17.05
CA GLU A 500 -18.67 26.11 -18.34
C GLU A 500 -19.79 27.16 -18.22
N ARG A 501 -20.59 27.14 -17.13
CA ARG A 501 -21.64 28.17 -16.90
C ARG A 501 -21.09 29.56 -16.57
N GLU A 502 -20.01 29.68 -15.79
CA GLU A 502 -19.36 30.97 -15.57
C GLU A 502 -18.68 31.50 -16.84
N SER A 503 -18.23 30.61 -17.75
CA SER A 503 -17.71 31.01 -19.07
C SER A 503 -18.82 31.42 -20.06
N ASP A 504 -20.01 30.85 -19.94
CA ASP A 504 -21.20 31.23 -20.73
C ASP A 504 -21.87 32.52 -20.21
N GLU A 505 -21.83 32.79 -18.90
CA GLU A 505 -22.33 34.07 -18.35
C GLU A 505 -21.33 35.23 -18.57
N ALA A 506 -20.01 34.96 -18.60
CA ALA A 506 -18.99 35.96 -18.91
C ALA A 506 -18.91 36.33 -20.41
N SER A 507 -19.52 35.54 -21.31
CA SER A 507 -19.57 35.80 -22.75
C SER A 507 -20.89 36.48 -23.22
N GLY A 508 -21.81 36.78 -22.29
CA GLY A 508 -23.14 37.35 -22.56
C GLY A 508 -23.23 38.88 -22.67
N TRP A 509 -22.15 39.64 -22.47
CA TRP A 509 -22.15 41.11 -22.59
C TRP A 509 -21.18 41.62 -23.64
N GLU A 510 -21.53 41.49 -24.93
CA GLU A 510 -21.07 42.45 -25.95
C GLU A 510 -21.82 42.36 -27.30
N VAL A 511 -23.14 42.56 -27.35
CA VAL A 511 -23.76 43.12 -28.57
C VAL A 511 -25.02 43.92 -28.22
N ARG A 512 -24.87 45.25 -28.10
CA ARG A 512 -25.92 46.23 -28.47
C ARG A 512 -25.31 47.62 -28.57
N GLY A 513 -25.13 48.11 -29.80
CA GLY A 513 -24.62 49.46 -30.02
C GLY A 513 -24.47 49.88 -31.47
N SER A 514 -25.59 50.26 -32.09
CA SER A 514 -25.69 51.29 -33.13
C SER A 514 -25.43 50.90 -34.60
N ALA A 515 -26.52 50.60 -35.30
CA ALA A 515 -26.71 50.97 -36.70
C ALA A 515 -27.75 52.09 -36.74
N GLY A 516 -27.40 53.24 -37.31
CA GLY A 516 -28.33 54.35 -37.53
C GLY A 516 -27.70 55.55 -38.22
N GLY A 517 -27.95 55.66 -39.54
CA GLY A 517 -28.18 56.96 -40.17
C GLY A 517 -27.05 57.58 -40.98
N SER A 518 -27.12 57.39 -42.29
CA SER A 518 -26.47 58.20 -43.33
C SER A 518 -27.13 59.59 -43.45
N ALA A 519 -26.33 60.67 -43.58
CA ALA A 519 -26.62 61.79 -44.51
C ALA A 519 -25.45 62.81 -44.61
N ALA A 520 -24.81 62.81 -45.78
CA ALA A 520 -24.43 63.93 -46.66
C ALA A 520 -23.76 65.25 -46.19
N ALA A 521 -22.86 65.71 -47.09
CA ALA A 521 -22.25 67.04 -47.29
C ALA A 521 -21.14 67.42 -46.30
N GLY A 522 -19.96 67.90 -46.68
CA GLY A 522 -19.47 68.51 -47.92
C GLY A 522 -18.56 69.68 -47.54
N GLY A 523 -17.42 69.86 -48.21
CA GLY A 523 -16.60 71.07 -48.12
C GLY A 523 -15.25 70.86 -47.45
N GLY A 524 -14.18 71.11 -48.22
CA GLY A 524 -12.80 71.11 -47.76
C GLY A 524 -12.39 72.40 -47.03
N GLY A 525 -11.15 72.37 -46.55
CA GLY A 525 -10.50 73.43 -45.78
C GLY A 525 -9.53 72.82 -44.77
#